data_AF-A0A523PIQ9-F1
#
_entry.id   AF-A0A523PIQ9-F1
#
_cell.length_a   1.000
_cell.length_b   1.000
_cell.length_c   1.000
_cell.angle_alpha   90.00
_cell.angle_beta   90.00
_cell.angle_gamma   90.00
#
_symmetry.space_group_name_H-M   'P 1'
#
loop_
_entity.id
_entity.type
_entity.pdbx_description
1 polymer ?
#
loop_
_entity_poly.entity_id
_entity_poly.type
_entity_poly.pdbx_seq_one_letter_code
_entity_poly.pdbx_strand_id
1 'polypeptide(L)' 'MLVTMDYDFTNVLRYPPHQTSGIVVINLPGRTSITLLKNLVTSMLNMISVEGIRGKLWIVEPGRIREHESESGKEK' A
#
# COMPACT_ATOMS: atom_id res chain seq x y z
N MET A 1 -1.35 -7.50 7.75
CA MET A 1 -1.32 -6.28 6.91
C MET A 1 -1.62 -5.08 7.79
N LEU A 2 -0.91 -3.98 7.57
CA LEU A 2 -1.22 -2.66 8.14
C LEU A 2 -1.81 -1.76 7.05
N VAL A 3 -2.84 -0.98 7.38
CA VAL A 3 -3.39 0.08 6.52
C VAL A 3 -3.34 1.39 7.29
N THR A 4 -2.73 2.43 6.72
CA THR A 4 -2.54 3.72 7.38
C THR A 4 -2.61 4.87 6.38
N MET A 5 -2.84 6.10 6.86
CA MET A 5 -2.65 7.34 6.09
C MET A 5 -1.36 8.08 6.48
N ASP A 6 -0.59 7.50 7.41
CA ASP A 6 0.70 8.04 7.82
C ASP A 6 1.77 7.75 6.76
N TYR A 7 2.27 8.81 6.13
CA TYR A 7 3.23 8.73 5.04
C TYR A 7 4.62 8.27 5.51
N ASP A 8 4.93 8.34 6.81
CA ASP A 8 6.23 7.89 7.32
C ASP A 8 6.45 6.38 7.10
N PHE A 9 5.37 5.60 6.96
CA PHE A 9 5.43 4.18 6.62
C PHE A 9 5.88 3.89 5.18
N THR A 10 6.06 4.91 4.35
CA THR A 10 6.64 4.76 3.00
C THR A 10 8.17 4.63 3.02
N ASN A 11 8.82 4.87 4.15
CA ASN A 11 10.26 4.74 4.29
C ASN A 11 10.67 3.25 4.31
N VAL A 12 11.03 2.71 3.15
CA VAL A 12 11.42 1.30 2.96
C VAL A 12 12.72 0.91 3.67
N LEU A 13 13.58 1.87 4.05
CA LEU A 13 14.78 1.58 4.83
C LEU A 13 14.43 1.33 6.30
N ARG A 14 13.44 2.08 6.83
CA ARG A 14 12.93 1.91 8.20
C ARG A 14 11.93 0.76 8.29
N TYR A 15 11.13 0.57 7.25
CA TYR A 15 10.07 -0.46 7.18
C TYR A 15 10.24 -1.29 5.89
N PRO A 16 11.20 -2.23 5.86
CA PRO A 16 11.47 -3.02 4.66
C PRO A 16 10.26 -3.90 4.28
N PRO A 17 9.68 -3.76 3.07
CA PRO A 17 8.46 -4.47 2.70
C PRO A 17 8.51 -5.99 2.91
N HIS A 18 9.62 -6.64 2.54
CA HIS A 18 9.82 -8.10 2.70
C HIS A 18 9.74 -8.61 4.15
N GLN A 19 10.01 -7.74 5.14
CA GLN A 19 9.95 -8.11 6.56
C GLN A 19 8.55 -7.91 7.16
N THR A 20 7.59 -7.50 6.34
CA THR A 20 6.25 -7.12 6.79
C THR A 20 5.19 -8.06 6.22
N SER A 21 4.05 -8.16 6.90
CA SER A 21 2.87 -8.84 6.34
C SER A 21 2.11 -7.98 5.31
N GLY A 22 2.76 -6.97 4.74
CA GLY A 22 2.18 -5.99 3.84
C GLY A 22 1.82 -4.68 4.52
N ILE A 23 2.21 -3.58 3.91
CA ILE A 23 1.91 -2.21 4.34
C ILE A 23 1.12 -1.53 3.23
N VAL A 24 0.01 -0.88 3.58
CA VAL A 24 -0.73 -0.01 2.67
C VAL A 24 -0.80 1.39 3.24
N VAL A 25 -0.29 2.36 2.47
CA VAL A 25 -0.36 3.78 2.78
C VAL A 25 -1.38 4.42 1.84
N ILE A 26 -2.48 4.92 2.38
CA ILE A 26 -3.49 5.67 1.63
C ILE A 26 -3.03 7.12 1.55
N ASN A 27 -2.69 7.58 0.35
CA ASN A 27 -2.26 8.95 0.09
C ASN A 27 -3.38 9.71 -0.63
N LEU A 28 -4.06 10.58 0.10
CA LEU A 28 -5.15 11.40 -0.43
C LEU A 28 -4.71 12.85 -0.63
N PRO A 29 -5.14 13.50 -1.73
CA PRO A 29 -4.94 14.93 -1.89
C PRO A 29 -5.83 15.69 -0.92
N GLY A 30 -5.25 16.69 -0.25
CA GLY A 30 -5.87 17.73 0.59
C GLY A 30 -7.34 17.51 0.97
N ARG A 31 -8.25 18.37 0.49
CA ARG A 31 -9.69 18.26 0.79
C ARG A 31 -10.27 17.03 0.09
N THR A 32 -10.35 15.92 0.81
CA THR A 32 -10.91 14.68 0.31
C THR A 32 -12.34 14.48 0.81
N SER A 33 -13.22 13.95 -0.04
CA SER A 33 -14.55 13.52 0.38
C SER A 33 -14.51 12.11 1.00
N ILE A 34 -15.42 11.84 1.94
CA ILE A 34 -15.60 10.50 2.50
C ILE A 34 -15.89 9.46 1.40
N THR A 35 -16.56 9.87 0.33
CA THR A 35 -16.89 9.04 -0.82
C THR A 35 -15.65 8.61 -1.57
N LEU A 36 -14.70 9.52 -1.80
CA LEU A 36 -13.44 9.19 -2.46
C LEU A 36 -12.60 8.22 -1.63
N LEU A 37 -12.51 8.44 -0.31
CA LEU A 37 -11.83 7.50 0.59
C LEU A 37 -12.48 6.10 0.54
N LYS A 38 -13.81 6.02 0.61
CA LYS A 38 -14.54 4.74 0.51
C LYS A 38 -14.27 4.03 -0.82
N ASN A 39 -14.27 4.75 -1.92
CA ASN A 39 -13.98 4.18 -3.23
C ASN A 39 -12.55 3.63 -3.29
N LEU A 40 -11.57 4.37 -2.78
CA LEU A 40 -10.18 3.93 -2.75
C LEU A 40 -9.97 2.68 -1.89
N VAL A 41 -10.56 2.65 -0.69
CA VAL A 41 -10.49 1.47 0.18
C VAL A 41 -11.15 0.26 -0.48
N THR A 42 -12.32 0.44 -1.12
CA THR A 42 -13.00 -0.65 -1.83
C THR A 42 -12.15 -1.19 -2.98
N SER A 43 -11.60 -0.31 -3.83
CA SER A 43 -10.72 -0.71 -4.94
C SER A 43 -9.45 -1.41 -4.45
N MET A 44 -8.84 -0.91 -3.37
CA MET A 44 -7.68 -1.51 -2.74
C MET A 44 -7.98 -2.93 -2.22
N LEU A 45 -9.10 -3.11 -1.51
CA LEU A 45 -9.49 -4.43 -0.98
C LEU A 45 -9.72 -5.45 -2.10
N ASN A 46 -10.36 -5.03 -3.21
CA ASN A 46 -10.53 -5.89 -4.37
C ASN A 46 -9.17 -6.33 -4.94
N MET A 47 -8.21 -5.41 -5.08
CA MET A 47 -6.90 -5.75 -5.62
C MET A 47 -6.08 -6.64 -4.67
N ILE A 48 -6.16 -6.42 -3.35
CA ILE A 48 -5.54 -7.31 -2.35
C ILE A 48 -6.07 -8.74 -2.47
N SER A 49 -7.36 -8.91 -2.76
CA SER A 49 -7.96 -10.24 -2.91
C SER A 49 -7.46 -11.01 -4.14
N VAL A 50 -6.88 -10.30 -5.13
CA VAL A 50 -6.36 -10.87 -6.38
C VAL A 50 -4.86 -11.13 -6.29
N GLU A 51 -4.05 -10.15 -5.90
CA GLU A 51 -2.58 -10.24 -5.98
C GLU A 51 -1.88 -10.53 -4.65
N GLY A 52 -2.55 -10.28 -3.53
CA GLY A 52 -1.93 -10.35 -2.20
C GLY A 52 -0.91 -9.22 -1.94
N ILE A 53 -0.74 -8.88 -0.67
CA ILE A 53 0.07 -7.73 -0.22
C ILE A 53 1.29 -8.13 0.63
N ARG A 54 1.48 -9.42 0.89
CA ARG A 54 2.54 -9.89 1.79
C ARG A 54 3.90 -9.55 1.17
N GLY A 55 4.80 -8.97 1.97
CA GLY A 55 6.12 -8.57 1.49
C GLY A 55 6.14 -7.30 0.65
N LYS A 56 5.00 -6.62 0.48
CA LYS A 56 4.84 -5.46 -0.40
C LYS A 56 4.43 -4.20 0.38
N LEU A 57 4.85 -3.06 -0.14
CA LEU A 57 4.34 -1.75 0.25
C LEU A 57 3.52 -1.19 -0.90
N TRP A 58 2.24 -0.90 -0.66
CA TRP A 58 1.38 -0.18 -1.60
C TRP A 58 1.13 1.23 -1.12
N ILE A 59 1.33 2.21 -2.00
CA ILE A 59 0.88 3.58 -1.81
C ILE A 59 -0.33 3.78 -2.72
N VAL A 60 -1.50 3.87 -2.11
CA VAL A 60 -2.80 3.95 -2.79
C VAL A 60 -3.17 5.40 -2.97
N GLU A 61 -3.25 5.84 -4.23
CA GLU A 61 -3.59 7.21 -4.62
C GLU A 61 -4.84 7.19 -5.52
N PRO A 62 -5.56 8.31 -5.66
CA PRO A 62 -6.63 8.42 -6.66
C PRO A 62 -6.15 8.01 -8.06
N GLY A 63 -6.69 6.91 -8.58
CA GLY A 63 -6.42 6.43 -9.92
C GLY A 63 -5.13 5.62 -10.11
N ARG A 64 -4.32 5.38 -9.06
CA ARG A 64 -3.13 4.53 -9.17
C ARG A 64 -2.70 3.91 -7.84
N ILE A 65 -2.03 2.77 -7.92
CA ILE A 65 -1.32 2.16 -6.78
C ILE A 65 0.16 2.11 -7.15
N ARG A 66 1.01 2.66 -6.29
CA ARG A 66 2.47 2.52 -6.41
C ARG A 66 2.90 1.34 -5.56
N GLU A 67 3.45 0.31 -6.19
CA GLU A 67 3.98 -0.85 -5.51
C GLU A 67 5.50 -0.71 -5.31
N HIS A 68 5.95 -1.02 -4.09
CA HIS A 68 7.34 -1.27 -3.77
C HIS A 68 7.47 -2.71 -3.29
N GLU A 69 8.14 -3.53 -4.09
CA GLU A 69 8.56 -4.88 -3.74
C GLU A 69 10.05 -4.85 -3.38
N SER A 70 10.47 -5.67 -2.42
CA SER A 70 11.90 -5.90 -2.19
C SER A 70 12.37 -7.03 -3.10
N GLU A 71 13.44 -6.78 -3.87
CA GLU A 71 14.27 -7.83 -4.48
C GLU A 71 14.83 -8.75 -3.38
N SER A 72 14.04 -9.75 -2.99
CA SER A 72 14.47 -10.84 -2.11
C SER A 72 13.85 -12.17 -2.54
N GLY A 73 13.31 -12.22 -3.77
CA GLY A 73 12.79 -13.43 -4.43
C GLY A 73 13.56 -13.82 -5.70
N LYS A 74 14.69 -13.19 -6.01
CA LYS A 74 15.63 -13.64 -7.06
C LYS A 74 16.97 -14.06 -6.47
N GLU A 75 16.97 -14.91 -5.45
CA GLU A 75 18.15 -15.69 -5.09
C GLU A 75 17.77 -17.17 -4.91
N LYS A 76 18.13 -17.93 -5.96
CA LYS A 76 18.23 -19.39 -6.12
C LYS A 76 16.95 -20.21 -6.26
#